data_AF-A0A0C1HCK8-F1
#
_entry.id   AF-A0A0C1HCK8-F1
#
_cell.length_a   1.000
_cell.length_b   1.000
_cell.length_c   1.000
_cell.angle_alpha   90.00
_cell.angle_beta   90.00
_cell.angle_gamma   90.00
#
_symmetry.space_group_name_H-M   'P 1'
#
loop_
_entity.id
_entity.type
_entity.pdbx_description
1 polymer ?
#
loop_
_entity_poly.entity_id
_entity_poly.type
_entity_poly.pdbx_seq_one_letter_code
_entity_poly.pdbx_strand_id
1 'polypeptide(L)'
;MKIDTFSNVGVFIDNTADYLPLISTLTNLMDIFQKCVYLPFKNKESISKSRYYTHLNKKSFRRCLILLIPIIGNIFIGMEDFTPRSFHDKKFILASVRKRGCKLYFASEQLKNDKEVVLEAVRQDGLALKYASQELRNNKEIVLAAVQRNGLALKYASPQLKNDQEVVLSAVKKDGLAFASASKELKKDHEIMVAAVEQNGWALKYASKELKSNKGLIHALVQKNGWVLRFASRKLQNDQAMVEAAVLQDGWALEHASAELKNNKEIVLLAVEQNGLALEYASQKLKNDKEVVFVAARNDGAALKFASHKLQKDKDFILATLQHNGLMLEYLSEDFQNDKSLVLAAALQNGLALKYASQELQNDKELVQGVVLKNGLALEFASEELKNNAEVILAAAMQNGLALKYASPELQNNKELVLLIVQKFGWALQYASLDLRSDKDVVLAAVKHFSQSIKYASHKLQKDMELIELSRS
;
A
#
# COMPACT_ATOMS: atom_id res chain seq x y z
N MET A 1 -54.91 53.85 11.43
CA MET A 1 -54.14 55.10 11.26
C MET A 1 -52.61 54.96 11.30
N LYS A 2 -52.02 53.78 11.58
CA LYS A 2 -50.54 53.58 11.51
C LYS A 2 -50.02 53.10 10.14
N ILE A 3 -50.85 52.49 9.29
CA ILE A 3 -50.41 51.86 8.03
C ILE A 3 -50.08 52.88 6.93
N ASP A 4 -50.85 53.97 6.83
CA ASP A 4 -50.64 55.00 5.79
C ASP A 4 -49.36 55.81 5.97
N THR A 5 -48.94 56.05 7.22
CA THR A 5 -47.73 56.83 7.52
C THR A 5 -46.48 56.10 7.05
N PHE A 6 -46.34 54.80 7.36
CA PHE A 6 -45.23 53.97 6.88
C PHE A 6 -45.26 53.79 5.35
N SER A 7 -46.45 53.65 4.78
CA SER A 7 -46.62 53.53 3.33
C SER A 7 -46.20 54.80 2.58
N ASN A 8 -46.44 55.99 3.13
CA ASN A 8 -46.02 57.26 2.53
C ASN A 8 -44.51 57.48 2.66
N VAL A 9 -43.93 57.12 3.81
CA VAL A 9 -42.47 57.17 4.01
C VAL A 9 -41.75 56.23 3.03
N GLY A 10 -42.26 55.02 2.79
CA GLY A 10 -41.69 54.09 1.82
C GLY A 10 -41.69 54.64 0.38
N VAL A 11 -42.77 55.28 -0.06
CA VAL A 11 -42.84 55.92 -1.39
C VAL A 11 -41.90 57.13 -1.49
N PHE A 12 -41.79 57.92 -0.42
CA PHE A 12 -40.89 59.07 -0.37
C PHE A 12 -39.42 58.65 -0.43
N ILE A 13 -39.04 57.65 0.37
CA ILE A 13 -37.68 57.07 0.34
C ILE A 13 -37.39 56.56 -1.07
N ASP A 14 -38.32 55.82 -1.68
CA ASP A 14 -38.12 55.24 -3.01
C ASP A 14 -37.92 56.30 -4.10
N ASN A 15 -38.73 57.36 -4.12
CA ASN A 15 -38.61 58.43 -5.10
C ASN A 15 -37.36 59.30 -4.90
N THR A 16 -36.91 59.47 -3.65
CA THR A 16 -35.75 60.30 -3.32
C THR A 16 -34.44 59.52 -3.51
N ALA A 17 -34.47 58.22 -3.22
CA ALA A 17 -33.33 57.32 -3.35
C ALA A 17 -32.79 57.25 -4.78
N ASP A 18 -33.65 57.37 -5.78
CA ASP A 18 -33.26 57.34 -7.20
C ASP A 18 -32.20 58.41 -7.58
N TYR A 19 -32.06 59.48 -6.79
CA TYR A 19 -31.09 60.55 -7.03
C TYR A 19 -29.79 60.41 -6.22
N LEU A 20 -29.68 59.40 -5.36
CA LEU A 20 -28.51 59.11 -4.52
C LEU A 20 -27.95 57.73 -4.89
N PRO A 21 -26.84 57.63 -5.64
CA PRO A 21 -26.44 56.39 -6.33
C PRO A 21 -26.37 55.11 -5.47
N LEU A 22 -25.82 55.20 -4.25
CA LEU A 22 -25.72 54.05 -3.33
C LEU A 22 -27.09 53.63 -2.75
N ILE A 23 -27.91 54.62 -2.41
CA ILE A 23 -29.24 54.38 -1.84
C ILE A 23 -30.18 53.88 -2.96
N SER A 24 -30.09 54.45 -4.17
CA SER A 24 -30.80 54.01 -5.38
C SER A 24 -30.57 52.53 -5.67
N THR A 25 -29.36 52.03 -5.49
CA THR A 25 -29.06 50.61 -5.77
C THR A 25 -29.73 49.70 -4.76
N LEU A 26 -29.63 50.02 -3.46
CA LEU A 26 -30.26 49.24 -2.40
C LEU A 26 -31.79 49.24 -2.53
N THR A 27 -32.40 50.39 -2.84
CA THR A 27 -33.85 50.48 -3.03
C THR A 27 -34.28 49.75 -4.31
N ASN A 28 -33.56 49.87 -5.43
CA ASN A 28 -33.92 49.17 -6.66
C ASN A 28 -33.72 47.64 -6.59
N LEU A 29 -32.72 47.14 -5.86
CA LEU A 29 -32.59 45.71 -5.54
C LEU A 29 -33.76 45.21 -4.68
N MET A 30 -34.10 45.98 -3.64
CA MET A 30 -35.25 45.70 -2.77
C MET A 30 -36.56 45.69 -3.57
N ASP A 31 -36.75 46.63 -4.48
CA ASP A 31 -37.93 46.74 -5.34
C ASP A 31 -38.04 45.56 -6.30
N ILE A 32 -36.93 45.14 -6.92
CA ILE A 32 -36.88 43.96 -7.79
C ILE A 32 -37.26 42.71 -7.00
N PHE A 33 -36.67 42.52 -5.82
CA PHE A 33 -36.99 41.39 -4.95
C PHE A 33 -38.47 41.41 -4.54
N GLN A 34 -38.97 42.55 -4.08
CA GLN A 34 -40.37 42.67 -3.68
C GLN A 34 -41.33 42.47 -4.86
N LYS A 35 -40.99 42.92 -6.07
CA LYS A 35 -41.79 42.70 -7.28
C LYS A 35 -41.81 41.24 -7.74
N CYS A 36 -40.65 40.58 -7.77
CA CYS A 36 -40.51 39.24 -8.34
C CYS A 36 -40.82 38.12 -7.35
N VAL A 37 -40.62 38.37 -6.06
CA VAL A 37 -40.68 37.33 -5.03
C VAL A 37 -41.81 37.57 -4.04
N TYR A 38 -42.10 38.81 -3.66
CA TYR A 38 -43.08 39.08 -2.60
C TYR A 38 -44.49 39.38 -3.16
N LEU A 39 -44.61 40.26 -4.16
CA LEU A 39 -45.90 40.64 -4.76
C LEU A 39 -46.68 39.47 -5.38
N PRO A 40 -46.07 38.46 -6.02
CA PRO A 40 -46.82 37.34 -6.61
C PRO A 40 -47.59 36.49 -5.58
N PHE A 41 -47.14 36.47 -4.32
CA PHE A 41 -47.77 35.71 -3.24
C PHE A 41 -48.78 36.55 -2.42
N LYS A 42 -49.03 37.80 -2.82
CA LYS A 42 -49.93 38.72 -2.14
C LYS A 42 -51.25 38.87 -2.89
N ASN A 43 -52.39 38.79 -2.19
CA ASN A 43 -53.71 38.90 -2.82
C ASN A 43 -53.93 40.32 -3.40
N LYS A 44 -54.55 40.43 -4.59
CA LYS A 44 -54.78 41.68 -5.34
C LYS A 44 -55.51 42.75 -4.52
N GLU A 45 -56.46 42.35 -3.69
CA GLU A 45 -57.23 43.26 -2.83
C GLU A 45 -56.39 43.89 -1.70
N SER A 46 -55.31 43.22 -1.29
CA SER A 46 -54.37 43.75 -0.28
C SER A 46 -53.32 44.67 -0.89
N ILE A 47 -53.03 44.51 -2.19
CA ILE A 47 -52.10 45.36 -2.95
C ILE A 47 -52.75 46.72 -3.20
N SER A 48 -54.03 46.74 -3.60
CA SER A 48 -54.77 47.99 -3.86
C SER A 48 -55.02 48.82 -2.60
N LYS A 49 -55.11 48.20 -1.42
CA LYS A 49 -55.28 48.88 -0.12
C LYS A 49 -53.99 49.55 0.38
N SER A 50 -52.81 49.20 -0.15
CA SER A 50 -51.53 49.80 0.26
C SER A 50 -50.96 50.69 -0.84
N ARG A 51 -50.76 51.96 -0.50
CA ARG A 51 -50.20 52.96 -1.43
C ARG A 51 -48.80 52.59 -1.90
N TYR A 52 -47.95 52.06 -1.01
CA TYR A 52 -46.57 51.67 -1.31
C TYR A 52 -46.54 50.50 -2.29
N TYR A 53 -47.29 49.42 -2.04
CA TYR A 53 -47.31 48.28 -2.96
C TYR A 53 -47.98 48.62 -4.30
N THR A 54 -48.93 49.56 -4.32
CA THR A 54 -49.49 50.09 -5.57
C THR A 54 -48.46 50.90 -6.37
N HIS A 55 -47.68 51.77 -5.71
CA HIS A 55 -46.56 52.49 -6.30
C HIS A 55 -45.49 51.54 -6.83
N LEU A 56 -45.06 50.58 -5.99
CA LEU A 56 -44.10 49.55 -6.36
C LEU A 56 -44.61 48.76 -7.57
N ASN A 57 -45.86 48.30 -7.60
CA ASN A 57 -46.41 47.55 -8.73
C ASN A 57 -46.36 48.35 -10.06
N LYS A 58 -46.62 49.67 -10.00
CA LYS A 58 -46.56 50.57 -11.17
C LYS A 58 -45.14 51.00 -11.57
N LYS A 59 -44.17 50.94 -10.66
CA LYS A 59 -42.78 51.30 -10.96
C LYS A 59 -42.23 50.43 -12.10
N SER A 60 -41.56 51.04 -13.07
CA SER A 60 -41.05 50.29 -14.23
C SER A 60 -39.93 49.33 -13.82
N PHE A 61 -40.13 48.03 -14.06
CA PHE A 61 -39.09 47.01 -13.83
C PHE A 61 -37.82 47.30 -14.66
N ARG A 62 -38.02 47.77 -15.90
CA ARG A 62 -36.92 48.19 -16.79
C ARG A 62 -36.11 49.35 -16.20
N ARG A 63 -36.76 50.29 -15.50
CA ARG A 63 -36.08 51.41 -14.83
C ARG A 63 -35.21 50.93 -13.67
N CYS A 64 -35.70 50.01 -12.83
CA CYS A 64 -34.92 49.42 -11.74
C CYS A 64 -33.68 48.68 -12.26
N LEU A 65 -33.79 47.96 -13.38
CA LEU A 65 -32.66 47.30 -14.04
C LEU A 65 -31.64 48.31 -14.60
N ILE A 66 -32.09 49.38 -15.26
CA ILE A 66 -31.21 50.41 -15.81
C ILE A 66 -30.41 51.09 -14.70
N LEU A 67 -31.04 51.38 -13.56
CA LEU A 67 -30.38 52.05 -12.43
C LEU A 67 -29.34 51.17 -11.72
N LEU A 68 -29.34 49.85 -11.95
CA LEU A 68 -28.30 48.94 -11.46
C LEU A 68 -27.08 48.84 -12.38
N ILE A 69 -27.16 49.30 -13.64
CA ILE A 69 -26.06 49.22 -14.62
C ILE A 69 -24.75 49.81 -14.08
N PRO A 70 -24.71 50.98 -13.42
CA PRO A 70 -23.46 51.54 -12.90
C PRO A 70 -22.78 50.67 -11.84
N ILE A 71 -23.55 50.02 -10.96
CA ILE A 71 -22.99 49.15 -9.92
C ILE A 71 -22.64 47.78 -10.47
N ILE A 72 -23.43 47.23 -11.39
CA ILE A 72 -23.05 46.00 -12.11
C ILE A 72 -21.77 46.26 -12.90
N GLY A 73 -21.63 47.44 -13.51
CA GLY A 73 -20.39 47.89 -14.16
C GLY A 73 -19.22 47.95 -13.19
N ASN A 74 -19.37 48.58 -12.01
CA ASN A 74 -18.30 48.65 -11.01
C ASN A 74 -17.97 47.29 -10.38
N ILE A 75 -18.94 46.39 -10.22
CA ILE A 75 -18.70 45.01 -9.77
C ILE A 75 -17.97 44.24 -10.87
N PHE A 76 -18.33 44.45 -12.14
CA PHE A 76 -17.67 43.83 -13.28
C PHE A 76 -16.23 44.32 -13.41
N ILE A 77 -15.99 45.63 -13.36
CA ILE A 77 -14.64 46.22 -13.33
C ILE A 77 -13.88 45.78 -12.08
N GLY A 78 -14.53 45.73 -10.91
CA GLY A 78 -13.92 45.24 -9.68
C GLY A 78 -13.51 43.76 -9.78
N MET A 79 -14.31 42.91 -10.42
CA MET A 79 -13.94 41.52 -10.72
C MET A 79 -12.81 41.45 -11.74
N GLU A 80 -12.84 42.28 -12.79
CA GLU A 80 -11.80 42.35 -13.83
C GLU A 80 -10.45 42.82 -13.26
N ASP A 81 -10.45 43.83 -12.39
CA ASP A 81 -9.26 44.35 -11.70
C ASP A 81 -8.74 43.38 -10.64
N PHE A 82 -9.60 42.58 -10.01
CA PHE A 82 -9.20 41.55 -9.03
C PHE A 82 -8.74 40.25 -9.69
N THR A 83 -9.03 40.02 -10.98
CA THR A 83 -8.36 38.96 -11.73
C THR A 83 -6.91 39.37 -11.99
N PRO A 84 -5.91 38.61 -11.53
CA PRO A 84 -4.52 38.95 -11.77
C PRO A 84 -4.28 39.09 -13.28
N ARG A 85 -3.89 40.30 -13.74
CA ARG A 85 -3.51 40.55 -15.14
C ARG A 85 -2.50 39.52 -15.68
N SER A 86 -1.71 38.92 -14.79
CA SER A 86 -0.77 37.84 -15.09
C SER A 86 -1.41 36.56 -15.66
N PHE A 87 -2.69 36.30 -15.42
CA PHE A 87 -3.39 35.12 -15.96
C PHE A 87 -3.82 35.24 -17.43
N HIS A 88 -3.83 36.46 -17.96
CA HIS A 88 -4.05 36.76 -19.38
C HIS A 88 -2.72 36.96 -20.13
N ASP A 89 -1.61 37.13 -19.41
CA ASP A 89 -0.28 37.28 -20.01
C ASP A 89 0.29 35.91 -20.42
N LYS A 90 0.36 35.68 -21.73
CA LYS A 90 0.93 34.47 -22.33
C LYS A 90 2.36 34.20 -21.85
N LYS A 91 3.22 35.22 -21.71
CA LYS A 91 4.63 35.02 -21.29
C LYS A 91 4.71 34.54 -19.85
N PHE A 92 3.93 35.15 -18.97
CA PHE A 92 3.84 34.74 -17.57
C PHE A 92 3.29 33.32 -17.43
N ILE A 93 2.22 33.00 -18.15
CA ILE A 93 1.63 31.65 -18.13
C ILE A 93 2.61 30.63 -18.72
N LEU A 94 3.28 30.92 -19.84
CA LEU A 94 4.32 30.04 -20.41
C LEU A 94 5.44 29.77 -19.40
N ALA A 95 5.98 30.80 -18.76
CA ALA A 95 7.01 30.64 -17.73
C ALA A 95 6.50 29.81 -16.52
N SER A 96 5.21 29.95 -16.20
CA SER A 96 4.56 29.21 -15.13
C SER A 96 4.34 27.73 -15.47
N VAL A 97 3.79 27.42 -16.64
CA VAL A 97 3.53 26.03 -17.07
C VAL A 97 4.82 25.26 -17.33
N ARG A 98 5.88 25.92 -17.80
CA ARG A 98 7.23 25.35 -17.91
C ARG A 98 7.77 24.84 -16.58
N LYS A 99 7.45 25.51 -15.48
CA LYS A 99 7.84 25.06 -14.12
C LYS A 99 6.90 23.98 -13.59
N ARG A 100 5.58 24.14 -13.81
CA ARG A 100 4.54 23.20 -13.37
C ARG A 100 3.36 23.23 -14.34
N GLY A 101 3.19 22.18 -15.15
CA GLY A 101 2.15 22.12 -16.18
C GLY A 101 0.73 22.32 -15.66
N CYS A 102 0.44 21.88 -14.43
CA CYS A 102 -0.87 22.07 -13.78
C CYS A 102 -1.29 23.54 -13.59
N LYS A 103 -0.37 24.51 -13.71
CA LYS A 103 -0.68 25.94 -13.66
C LYS A 103 -1.53 26.42 -14.83
N LEU A 104 -1.72 25.62 -15.87
CA LEU A 104 -2.69 25.88 -16.95
C LEU A 104 -4.11 26.13 -16.41
N TYR A 105 -4.46 25.57 -15.25
CA TYR A 105 -5.74 25.83 -14.57
C TYR A 105 -6.05 27.33 -14.39
N PHE A 106 -5.02 28.13 -14.08
CA PHE A 106 -5.16 29.56 -13.80
C PHE A 106 -5.17 30.43 -15.06
N ALA A 107 -4.83 29.86 -16.22
CA ALA A 107 -4.79 30.61 -17.47
C ALA A 107 -6.20 31.06 -17.89
N SER A 108 -6.29 32.18 -18.59
CA SER A 108 -7.56 32.62 -19.19
C SER A 108 -8.06 31.59 -20.23
N GLU A 109 -9.35 31.64 -20.56
CA GLU A 109 -9.94 30.71 -21.55
C GLU A 109 -9.28 30.84 -22.93
N GLN A 110 -8.84 32.05 -23.31
CA GLN A 110 -8.08 32.24 -24.55
C GLN A 110 -6.75 31.48 -24.52
N LEU A 111 -6.02 31.51 -23.40
CA LEU A 111 -4.75 30.81 -23.24
C LEU A 111 -4.92 29.30 -23.03
N LYS A 112 -6.04 28.85 -22.47
CA LYS A 112 -6.43 27.42 -22.46
C LYS A 112 -6.80 26.91 -23.86
N ASN A 113 -7.06 27.81 -24.81
CA ASN A 113 -7.21 27.49 -26.23
C ASN A 113 -5.96 27.84 -27.07
N ASP A 114 -4.87 28.32 -26.45
CA ASP A 114 -3.61 28.59 -27.14
C ASP A 114 -2.79 27.29 -27.25
N LYS A 115 -2.55 26.86 -28.49
CA LYS A 115 -1.85 25.60 -28.80
C LYS A 115 -0.47 25.53 -28.13
N GLU A 116 0.31 26.60 -28.16
CA GLU A 116 1.68 26.63 -27.62
C GLU A 116 1.68 26.51 -26.10
N VAL A 117 0.81 27.28 -25.43
CA VAL A 117 0.67 27.26 -23.97
C VAL A 117 0.25 25.88 -23.49
N VAL A 118 -0.77 25.30 -24.12
CA VAL A 118 -1.28 23.97 -23.75
C VAL A 118 -0.27 22.89 -24.05
N LEU A 119 0.39 22.93 -25.21
CA LEU A 119 1.40 21.93 -25.57
C LEU A 119 2.57 21.93 -24.57
N GLU A 120 3.04 23.11 -24.16
CA GLU A 120 4.08 23.23 -23.15
C GLU A 120 3.61 22.71 -21.79
N ALA A 121 2.37 23.00 -21.39
CA ALA A 121 1.79 22.51 -20.15
C ALA A 121 1.70 20.98 -20.11
N VAL A 122 1.21 20.33 -21.18
CA VAL A 122 1.03 18.87 -21.22
C VAL A 122 2.35 18.11 -21.32
N ARG A 123 3.38 18.70 -21.93
CA ARG A 123 4.74 18.14 -21.94
C ARG A 123 5.33 18.06 -20.52
N GLN A 124 5.03 19.03 -19.67
CA GLN A 124 5.47 19.02 -18.28
C GLN A 124 4.61 18.11 -17.41
N ASP A 125 3.28 18.19 -17.54
CA ASP A 125 2.30 17.38 -16.81
C ASP A 125 1.17 16.94 -17.75
N GLY A 126 1.16 15.67 -18.15
CA GLY A 126 0.16 15.14 -19.09
C GLY A 126 -1.29 15.30 -18.60
N LEU A 127 -1.52 15.35 -17.27
CA LEU A 127 -2.87 15.56 -16.72
C LEU A 127 -3.35 17.00 -16.86
N ALA A 128 -2.48 17.95 -17.21
CA ALA A 128 -2.85 19.33 -17.51
C ALA A 128 -3.82 19.43 -18.69
N LEU A 129 -3.91 18.40 -19.55
CA LEU A 129 -4.86 18.31 -20.64
C LEU A 129 -6.31 18.56 -20.19
N LYS A 130 -6.65 18.24 -18.93
CA LYS A 130 -7.98 18.48 -18.37
C LYS A 130 -8.41 19.95 -18.32
N TYR A 131 -7.45 20.86 -18.35
CA TYR A 131 -7.67 22.31 -18.32
C TYR A 131 -7.70 22.94 -19.71
N ALA A 132 -7.32 22.20 -20.76
CA ALA A 132 -7.36 22.69 -22.12
C ALA A 132 -8.81 22.81 -22.63
N SER A 133 -9.00 23.70 -23.61
CA SER A 133 -10.27 23.86 -24.30
C SER A 133 -10.77 22.54 -24.90
N GLN A 134 -12.07 22.45 -25.19
CA GLN A 134 -12.64 21.27 -25.85
C GLN A 134 -12.02 21.03 -27.24
N GLU A 135 -11.66 22.11 -27.95
CA GLU A 135 -11.01 22.07 -29.25
C GLU A 135 -9.61 21.43 -29.15
N LEU A 136 -8.78 21.87 -28.20
CA LEU A 136 -7.43 21.33 -28.02
C LEU A 136 -7.44 19.93 -27.39
N ARG A 137 -8.48 19.56 -26.62
CA ARG A 137 -8.71 18.17 -26.19
C ARG A 137 -9.12 17.24 -27.33
N ASN A 138 -9.47 17.79 -28.50
CA ASN A 138 -9.68 17.06 -29.75
C ASN A 138 -8.50 17.21 -30.73
N ASN A 139 -7.42 17.90 -30.34
CA ASN A 139 -6.22 18.03 -31.16
C ASN A 139 -5.29 16.83 -30.94
N LYS A 140 -5.09 16.01 -31.98
CA LYS A 140 -4.31 14.77 -31.90
C LYS A 140 -2.87 14.99 -31.42
N GLU A 141 -2.19 16.04 -31.87
CA GLU A 141 -0.80 16.33 -31.48
C GLU A 141 -0.67 16.64 -29.98
N ILE A 142 -1.55 17.49 -29.45
CA ILE A 142 -1.56 17.83 -28.03
C ILE A 142 -1.90 16.61 -27.18
N VAL A 143 -2.91 15.83 -27.59
CA VAL A 143 -3.32 14.64 -26.84
C VAL A 143 -2.21 13.59 -26.87
N LEU A 144 -1.54 13.37 -28.01
CA LEU A 144 -0.38 12.48 -28.10
C LEU A 144 0.74 12.90 -27.14
N ALA A 145 1.09 14.18 -27.13
CA ALA A 145 2.10 14.71 -26.19
C ALA A 145 1.67 14.48 -24.72
N ALA A 146 0.39 14.68 -24.40
CA ALA A 146 -0.14 14.47 -23.07
C ALA A 146 -0.11 12.99 -22.64
N VAL A 147 -0.54 12.06 -23.50
CA VAL A 147 -0.59 10.62 -23.16
C VAL A 147 0.80 9.98 -23.13
N GLN A 148 1.74 10.44 -23.96
CA GLN A 148 3.14 10.01 -23.88
C GLN A 148 3.80 10.44 -22.56
N ARG A 149 3.39 11.60 -22.02
CA ARG A 149 3.82 12.06 -20.69
C ARG A 149 3.14 11.27 -19.58
N ASN A 150 1.82 11.08 -19.64
CA ASN A 150 1.04 10.32 -18.67
C ASN A 150 -0.15 9.63 -19.36
N GLY A 151 -0.14 8.30 -19.45
CA GLY A 151 -1.18 7.53 -20.16
C GLY A 151 -2.61 7.81 -19.68
N LEU A 152 -2.79 8.11 -18.39
CA LEU A 152 -4.11 8.44 -17.82
C LEU A 152 -4.68 9.77 -18.33
N ALA A 153 -3.89 10.60 -19.03
CA ALA A 153 -4.37 11.81 -19.69
C ALA A 153 -5.44 11.51 -20.75
N LEU A 154 -5.47 10.29 -21.30
CA LEU A 154 -6.48 9.84 -22.28
C LEU A 154 -7.91 10.07 -21.79
N LYS A 155 -8.15 10.01 -20.47
CA LYS A 155 -9.49 10.26 -19.88
C LYS A 155 -10.04 11.65 -20.21
N TYR A 156 -9.18 12.63 -20.48
CA TYR A 156 -9.57 14.00 -20.81
C TYR A 156 -9.68 14.26 -22.31
N ALA A 157 -9.19 13.36 -23.16
CA ALA A 157 -9.33 13.48 -24.61
C ALA A 157 -10.80 13.46 -25.06
N SER A 158 -11.04 14.00 -26.25
CA SER A 158 -12.34 13.93 -26.91
C SER A 158 -12.79 12.48 -27.16
N PRO A 159 -14.10 12.21 -27.31
CA PRO A 159 -14.60 10.89 -27.70
C PRO A 159 -13.97 10.36 -29.00
N GLN A 160 -13.69 11.25 -29.96
CA GLN A 160 -13.06 10.91 -31.23
C GLN A 160 -11.64 10.37 -31.01
N LEU A 161 -10.81 11.04 -30.20
CA LEU A 161 -9.44 10.61 -29.93
C LEU A 161 -9.37 9.43 -28.95
N LYS A 162 -10.40 9.21 -28.12
CA LYS A 162 -10.57 7.96 -27.35
C LYS A 162 -10.90 6.76 -28.23
N ASN A 163 -11.28 6.99 -29.48
CA ASN A 163 -11.50 5.97 -30.50
C ASN A 163 -10.40 5.95 -31.57
N ASP A 164 -9.34 6.75 -31.42
CA ASP A 164 -8.17 6.73 -32.31
C ASP A 164 -7.18 5.68 -31.80
N GLN A 165 -6.89 4.68 -32.63
CA GLN A 165 -6.05 3.55 -32.27
C GLN A 165 -4.63 3.97 -31.87
N GLU A 166 -4.02 4.93 -32.58
CA GLU A 166 -2.65 5.39 -32.31
C GLU A 166 -2.56 6.12 -30.96
N VAL A 167 -3.53 6.99 -30.68
CA VAL A 167 -3.61 7.73 -29.41
C VAL A 167 -3.82 6.77 -28.25
N VAL A 168 -4.76 5.83 -28.37
CA VAL A 168 -5.04 4.85 -27.32
C VAL A 168 -3.85 3.92 -27.12
N LEU A 169 -3.24 3.41 -28.20
CA LEU A 169 -2.09 2.52 -28.11
C LEU A 169 -0.90 3.23 -27.44
N SER A 170 -0.66 4.50 -27.76
CA SER A 170 0.37 5.32 -27.09
C SER A 170 0.09 5.50 -25.60
N ALA A 171 -1.19 5.70 -25.23
CA ALA A 171 -1.59 5.83 -23.84
C ALA A 171 -1.42 4.54 -23.04
N VAL A 172 -1.85 3.39 -23.59
CA VAL A 172 -1.76 2.09 -22.89
C VAL A 172 -0.33 1.60 -22.73
N LYS A 173 0.55 1.86 -23.72
CA LYS A 173 1.99 1.59 -23.61
C LYS A 173 2.64 2.41 -22.49
N LYS A 174 2.09 3.57 -22.16
CA LYS A 174 2.57 4.40 -21.04
C LYS A 174 1.99 3.99 -19.69
N ASP A 175 0.71 3.64 -19.65
CA ASP A 175 0.00 3.13 -18.48
C ASP A 175 -1.16 2.24 -18.92
N GLY A 176 -1.10 0.94 -18.62
CA GLY A 176 -2.11 -0.03 -19.03
C GLY A 176 -3.53 0.31 -18.54
N LEU A 177 -3.67 1.03 -17.42
CA LEU A 177 -4.97 1.46 -16.90
C LEU A 177 -5.62 2.57 -17.77
N ALA A 178 -4.86 3.21 -18.66
CA ALA A 178 -5.40 4.14 -19.65
C ALA A 178 -6.47 3.49 -20.54
N PHE A 179 -6.40 2.16 -20.73
CA PHE A 179 -7.38 1.37 -21.47
C PHE A 179 -8.82 1.54 -20.94
N ALA A 180 -8.99 1.87 -19.65
CA ALA A 180 -10.28 2.20 -19.07
C ALA A 180 -10.98 3.37 -19.78
N SER A 181 -10.20 4.30 -20.35
CA SER A 181 -10.68 5.50 -21.03
C SER A 181 -10.93 5.33 -22.52
N ALA A 182 -10.52 4.20 -23.11
CA ALA A 182 -10.77 3.90 -24.51
C ALA A 182 -12.27 3.74 -24.82
N SER A 183 -12.62 3.95 -26.09
CA SER A 183 -13.96 3.73 -26.63
C SER A 183 -14.43 2.28 -26.43
N LYS A 184 -15.74 2.04 -26.59
CA LYS A 184 -16.29 0.68 -26.46
C LYS A 184 -15.81 -0.23 -27.59
N GLU A 185 -15.55 0.36 -28.75
CA GLU A 185 -15.07 -0.27 -29.97
C GLU A 185 -13.63 -0.75 -29.77
N LEU A 186 -12.73 0.13 -29.32
CA LEU A 186 -11.32 -0.23 -29.07
C LEU A 186 -11.14 -1.15 -27.86
N LYS A 187 -12.12 -1.22 -26.94
CA LYS A 187 -12.12 -2.23 -25.86
C LYS A 187 -12.37 -3.67 -26.33
N LYS A 188 -12.77 -3.84 -27.59
CA LYS A 188 -12.88 -5.14 -28.27
C LYS A 188 -11.65 -5.46 -29.11
N ASP A 189 -10.73 -4.50 -29.29
CA ASP A 189 -9.53 -4.69 -30.07
C ASP A 189 -8.53 -5.58 -29.32
N HIS A 190 -8.05 -6.63 -29.99
CA HIS A 190 -7.14 -7.60 -29.39
C HIS A 190 -5.76 -7.00 -29.11
N GLU A 191 -5.22 -6.22 -30.05
CA GLU A 191 -3.86 -5.69 -29.98
C GLU A 191 -3.73 -4.67 -28.84
N ILE A 192 -4.66 -3.72 -28.78
CA ILE A 192 -4.68 -2.69 -27.72
C ILE A 192 -4.88 -3.35 -26.35
N MET A 193 -5.78 -4.33 -26.26
CA MET A 193 -6.06 -5.02 -25.01
C MET A 193 -4.82 -5.81 -24.53
N VAL A 194 -4.15 -6.55 -25.42
CA VAL A 194 -2.91 -7.28 -25.06
C VAL A 194 -1.85 -6.29 -24.58
N ALA A 195 -1.59 -5.21 -25.31
CA ALA A 195 -0.63 -4.19 -24.91
C ALA A 195 -0.97 -3.59 -23.54
N ALA A 196 -2.24 -3.36 -23.25
CA ALA A 196 -2.69 -2.85 -21.96
C ALA A 196 -2.49 -3.85 -20.81
N VAL A 197 -2.78 -5.14 -21.04
CA VAL A 197 -2.62 -6.20 -20.03
C VAL A 197 -1.16 -6.53 -19.77
N GLU A 198 -0.32 -6.53 -20.80
CA GLU A 198 1.14 -6.70 -20.66
C GLU A 198 1.75 -5.57 -19.84
N GLN A 199 1.25 -4.33 -20.01
CA GLN A 199 1.68 -3.20 -19.20
C GLN A 199 1.13 -3.27 -17.77
N ASN A 200 -0.12 -3.73 -17.59
CA ASN A 200 -0.74 -3.93 -16.28
C ASN A 200 -1.89 -4.96 -16.37
N GLY A 201 -1.74 -6.10 -15.70
CA GLY A 201 -2.72 -7.20 -15.70
C GLY A 201 -4.16 -6.79 -15.35
N TRP A 202 -4.32 -5.72 -14.56
CA TRP A 202 -5.64 -5.18 -14.18
C TRP A 202 -6.41 -4.53 -15.34
N ALA A 203 -5.73 -4.19 -16.43
CA ALA A 203 -6.38 -3.61 -17.62
C ALA A 203 -7.45 -4.54 -18.20
N LEU A 204 -7.30 -5.87 -18.03
CA LEU A 204 -8.28 -6.86 -18.53
C LEU A 204 -9.68 -6.62 -17.95
N LYS A 205 -9.80 -6.00 -16.76
CA LYS A 205 -11.08 -5.59 -16.16
C LYS A 205 -11.94 -4.77 -17.13
N TYR A 206 -11.33 -3.97 -18.00
CA TYR A 206 -12.03 -3.06 -18.91
C TYR A 206 -12.30 -3.66 -20.30
N ALA A 207 -11.74 -4.84 -20.59
CA ALA A 207 -11.95 -5.53 -21.86
C ALA A 207 -13.41 -5.98 -22.01
N SER A 208 -13.81 -6.19 -23.27
CA SER A 208 -15.15 -6.70 -23.60
C SER A 208 -15.37 -8.12 -23.06
N LYS A 209 -16.64 -8.54 -22.96
CA LYS A 209 -16.99 -9.88 -22.46
C LYS A 209 -16.46 -10.98 -23.39
N GLU A 210 -16.42 -10.70 -24.68
CA GLU A 210 -15.91 -11.59 -25.72
C GLU A 210 -14.43 -11.89 -25.48
N LEU A 211 -13.60 -10.85 -25.22
CA LEU A 211 -12.16 -11.02 -24.96
C LEU A 211 -11.89 -11.78 -23.68
N LYS A 212 -12.63 -11.47 -22.62
CA LYS A 212 -12.54 -12.19 -21.33
C LYS A 212 -12.93 -13.66 -21.42
N SER A 213 -13.63 -14.05 -22.49
CA SER A 213 -14.06 -15.43 -22.75
C SER A 213 -13.17 -16.13 -23.78
N ASN A 214 -12.22 -15.45 -24.39
CA ASN A 214 -11.31 -16.02 -25.38
C ASN A 214 -10.24 -16.87 -24.68
N LYS A 215 -10.38 -18.19 -24.76
CA LYS A 215 -9.50 -19.15 -24.07
C LYS A 215 -8.03 -18.98 -24.46
N GLY A 216 -7.72 -18.93 -25.76
CA GLY A 216 -6.33 -18.86 -26.23
C GLY A 216 -5.62 -17.58 -25.80
N LEU A 217 -6.35 -16.45 -25.89
CA LEU A 217 -5.86 -15.14 -25.45
C LEU A 217 -5.61 -15.11 -23.94
N ILE A 218 -6.60 -15.50 -23.14
CA ILE A 218 -6.48 -15.46 -21.67
C ILE A 218 -5.38 -16.43 -21.20
N HIS A 219 -5.24 -17.60 -21.84
CA HIS A 219 -4.16 -18.53 -21.54
C HIS A 219 -2.78 -17.88 -21.75
N ALA A 220 -2.56 -17.21 -22.89
CA ALA A 220 -1.28 -16.52 -23.15
C ALA A 220 -0.98 -15.41 -22.13
N LEU A 221 -2.01 -14.71 -21.65
CA LEU A 221 -1.88 -13.66 -20.64
C LEU A 221 -1.62 -14.23 -19.24
N VAL A 222 -2.27 -15.34 -18.89
CA VAL A 222 -2.10 -16.05 -17.62
C VAL A 222 -0.67 -16.57 -17.46
N GLN A 223 -0.05 -17.06 -18.53
CA GLN A 223 1.35 -17.50 -18.52
C GLN A 223 2.34 -16.38 -18.17
N LYS A 224 1.97 -15.12 -18.40
CA LYS A 224 2.77 -13.95 -17.97
C LYS A 224 2.37 -13.46 -16.58
N ASN A 225 1.09 -13.54 -16.24
CA ASN A 225 0.53 -13.07 -14.97
C ASN A 225 -0.70 -13.90 -14.54
N GLY A 226 -0.56 -14.72 -13.50
CA GLY A 226 -1.62 -15.62 -12.99
C GLY A 226 -2.85 -14.87 -12.47
N TRP A 227 -2.67 -13.64 -11.98
CA TRP A 227 -3.79 -12.78 -11.53
C TRP A 227 -4.77 -12.40 -12.64
N VAL A 228 -4.40 -12.58 -13.91
CA VAL A 228 -5.29 -12.36 -15.05
C VAL A 228 -6.56 -13.21 -14.95
N LEU A 229 -6.50 -14.39 -14.32
CA LEU A 229 -7.65 -15.27 -14.09
C LEU A 229 -8.83 -14.56 -13.40
N ARG A 230 -8.54 -13.57 -12.54
CA ARG A 230 -9.54 -12.73 -11.86
C ARG A 230 -10.58 -12.12 -12.79
N PHE A 231 -10.13 -11.69 -13.96
CA PHE A 231 -10.95 -10.94 -14.90
C PHE A 231 -11.46 -11.80 -16.07
N ALA A 232 -11.05 -13.07 -16.12
CA ALA A 232 -11.54 -14.03 -17.08
C ALA A 232 -13.04 -14.31 -16.87
N SER A 233 -13.70 -14.85 -17.90
CA SER A 233 -15.09 -15.28 -17.78
C SER A 233 -15.26 -16.39 -16.74
N ARG A 234 -16.44 -16.51 -16.14
CA ARG A 234 -16.76 -17.61 -15.19
C ARG A 234 -16.50 -18.99 -15.77
N LYS A 235 -16.69 -19.16 -17.08
CA LYS A 235 -16.39 -20.41 -17.80
C LYS A 235 -14.90 -20.75 -17.73
N LEU A 236 -14.02 -19.76 -17.90
CA LEU A 236 -12.57 -19.96 -17.82
C LEU A 236 -12.07 -20.07 -16.37
N GLN A 237 -12.74 -19.42 -15.42
CA GLN A 237 -12.48 -19.63 -13.98
C GLN A 237 -12.89 -21.03 -13.50
N ASN A 238 -13.70 -21.75 -14.27
CA ASN A 238 -14.02 -23.16 -14.05
C ASN A 238 -13.30 -24.11 -15.03
N ASP A 239 -12.40 -23.60 -15.86
CA ASP A 239 -11.61 -24.43 -16.79
C ASP A 239 -10.36 -24.90 -16.06
N GLN A 240 -10.26 -26.20 -15.81
CA GLN A 240 -9.16 -26.78 -15.02
C GLN A 240 -7.78 -26.40 -15.57
N ALA A 241 -7.53 -26.58 -16.87
CA ALA A 241 -6.24 -26.24 -17.48
C ALA A 241 -5.89 -24.75 -17.37
N MET A 242 -6.89 -23.86 -17.48
CA MET A 242 -6.68 -22.42 -17.28
C MET A 242 -6.29 -22.09 -15.83
N VAL A 243 -6.97 -22.70 -14.86
CA VAL A 243 -6.69 -22.47 -13.44
C VAL A 243 -5.34 -23.06 -13.05
N GLU A 244 -5.00 -24.26 -13.52
CA GLU A 244 -3.67 -24.86 -13.32
C GLU A 244 -2.57 -23.95 -13.85
N ALA A 245 -2.70 -23.43 -15.08
CA ALA A 245 -1.75 -22.49 -15.65
C ALA A 245 -1.60 -21.21 -14.80
N ALA A 246 -2.70 -20.70 -14.24
CA ALA A 246 -2.68 -19.51 -13.39
C ALA A 246 -2.02 -19.76 -12.04
N VAL A 247 -2.35 -20.90 -11.42
CA VAL A 247 -1.83 -21.32 -10.12
C VAL A 247 -0.33 -21.64 -10.18
N LEU A 248 0.12 -22.27 -11.26
CA LEU A 248 1.55 -22.53 -11.49
C LEU A 248 2.36 -21.22 -11.62
N GLN A 249 1.73 -20.17 -12.13
CA GLN A 249 2.35 -18.85 -12.23
C GLN A 249 2.33 -18.12 -10.86
N ASP A 250 1.17 -18.10 -10.19
CA ASP A 250 0.96 -17.51 -8.86
C ASP A 250 -0.11 -18.29 -8.09
N GLY A 251 0.27 -18.90 -6.98
CA GLY A 251 -0.61 -19.75 -6.16
C GLY A 251 -1.83 -19.00 -5.61
N TRP A 252 -1.75 -17.67 -5.44
CA TRP A 252 -2.91 -16.85 -5.05
C TRP A 252 -3.98 -16.75 -6.13
N ALA A 253 -3.68 -17.11 -7.39
CA ALA A 253 -4.68 -17.21 -8.44
C ALA A 253 -5.82 -18.18 -8.09
N LEU A 254 -5.59 -19.12 -7.16
CA LEU A 254 -6.62 -20.00 -6.60
C LEU A 254 -7.82 -19.22 -6.04
N GLU A 255 -7.63 -17.99 -5.52
CA GLU A 255 -8.71 -17.11 -5.06
C GLU A 255 -9.81 -16.93 -6.14
N HIS A 256 -9.41 -16.92 -7.41
CA HIS A 256 -10.29 -16.60 -8.52
C HIS A 256 -10.79 -17.83 -9.29
N ALA A 257 -10.40 -19.02 -8.86
CA ALA A 257 -10.97 -20.27 -9.34
C ALA A 257 -12.42 -20.44 -8.85
N SER A 258 -13.18 -21.28 -9.56
CA SER A 258 -14.52 -21.69 -9.15
C SER A 258 -14.50 -22.43 -7.80
N ALA A 259 -15.66 -22.49 -7.12
CA ALA A 259 -15.79 -23.29 -5.90
C ALA A 259 -15.51 -24.79 -6.11
N GLU A 260 -15.82 -25.31 -7.31
CA GLU A 260 -15.53 -26.69 -7.70
C GLU A 260 -14.01 -26.94 -7.73
N LEU A 261 -13.26 -26.05 -8.38
CA LEU A 261 -11.81 -26.18 -8.51
C LEU A 261 -11.06 -25.84 -7.21
N LYS A 262 -11.59 -24.95 -6.37
CA LYS A 262 -11.12 -24.76 -4.98
C LYS A 262 -11.30 -25.99 -4.09
N ASN A 263 -12.12 -26.94 -4.51
CA ASN A 263 -12.32 -28.22 -3.85
C ASN A 263 -11.62 -29.38 -4.60
N ASN A 264 -10.90 -29.09 -5.68
CA ASN A 264 -10.08 -30.06 -6.38
C ASN A 264 -8.72 -30.16 -5.67
N LYS A 265 -8.40 -31.35 -5.16
CA LYS A 265 -7.17 -31.59 -4.39
C LYS A 265 -5.90 -31.36 -5.21
N GLU A 266 -5.88 -31.73 -6.48
CA GLU A 266 -4.70 -31.60 -7.36
C GLU A 266 -4.36 -30.12 -7.60
N ILE A 267 -5.35 -29.30 -7.95
CA ILE A 267 -5.16 -27.86 -8.17
C ILE A 267 -4.74 -27.16 -6.88
N VAL A 268 -5.37 -27.51 -5.76
CA VAL A 268 -5.02 -26.90 -4.47
C VAL A 268 -3.62 -27.29 -4.04
N LEU A 269 -3.19 -28.55 -4.26
CA LEU A 269 -1.81 -28.97 -4.01
C LEU A 269 -0.82 -28.14 -4.84
N LEU A 270 -1.05 -27.97 -6.14
CA LEU A 270 -0.23 -27.09 -6.98
C LEU A 270 -0.16 -25.66 -6.43
N ALA A 271 -1.28 -25.14 -5.93
CA ALA A 271 -1.32 -23.78 -5.38
C ALA A 271 -0.52 -23.64 -4.09
N VAL A 272 -0.67 -24.58 -3.15
CA VAL A 272 0.03 -24.51 -1.87
C VAL A 272 1.50 -24.88 -1.97
N GLU A 273 1.89 -25.65 -2.98
CA GLU A 273 3.30 -25.91 -3.32
C GLU A 273 3.98 -24.65 -3.86
N GLN A 274 3.27 -23.84 -4.64
CA GLN A 274 3.78 -22.57 -5.15
C GLN A 274 3.81 -21.51 -4.04
N ASN A 275 2.73 -21.39 -3.25
CA ASN A 275 2.60 -20.46 -2.13
C ASN A 275 1.68 -21.03 -1.05
N GLY A 276 2.23 -21.40 0.11
CA GLY A 276 1.52 -22.07 1.20
C GLY A 276 0.30 -21.30 1.71
N LEU A 277 0.31 -19.97 1.63
CA LEU A 277 -0.83 -19.12 2.04
C LEU A 277 -2.04 -19.26 1.11
N ALA A 278 -1.89 -19.83 -0.10
CA ALA A 278 -3.00 -20.14 -0.99
C ALA A 278 -4.03 -21.09 -0.35
N LEU A 279 -3.66 -21.82 0.71
CA LEU A 279 -4.56 -22.64 1.52
C LEU A 279 -5.78 -21.85 2.02
N GLU A 280 -5.65 -20.52 2.22
CA GLU A 280 -6.76 -19.63 2.58
C GLU A 280 -7.96 -19.76 1.64
N TYR A 281 -7.71 -20.00 0.35
CA TYR A 281 -8.74 -20.03 -0.68
C TYR A 281 -9.27 -21.43 -1.01
N ALA A 282 -8.66 -22.46 -0.43
CA ALA A 282 -9.13 -23.83 -0.56
C ALA A 282 -10.48 -24.04 0.13
N SER A 283 -11.20 -25.08 -0.30
CA SER A 283 -12.45 -25.48 0.34
C SER A 283 -12.23 -25.91 1.80
N GLN A 284 -13.28 -25.82 2.63
CA GLN A 284 -13.21 -26.29 4.02
C GLN A 284 -12.85 -27.79 4.12
N LYS A 285 -13.24 -28.58 3.12
CA LYS A 285 -12.87 -30.00 3.03
C LYS A 285 -11.35 -30.14 2.92
N LEU A 286 -10.70 -29.37 2.06
CA LEU A 286 -9.25 -29.44 1.84
C LEU A 286 -8.44 -28.76 2.94
N LYS A 287 -9.00 -27.73 3.59
CA LYS A 287 -8.44 -27.19 4.85
C LYS A 287 -8.44 -28.20 6.00
N ASN A 288 -9.20 -29.28 5.88
CA ASN A 288 -9.22 -30.40 6.82
C ASN A 288 -8.49 -31.65 6.28
N ASP A 289 -7.88 -31.58 5.10
CA ASP A 289 -7.09 -32.66 4.53
C ASP A 289 -5.65 -32.54 5.04
N LYS A 290 -5.18 -33.57 5.77
CA LYS A 290 -3.85 -33.57 6.40
C LYS A 290 -2.72 -33.36 5.40
N GLU A 291 -2.82 -33.96 4.21
CA GLU A 291 -1.78 -33.87 3.19
C GLU A 291 -1.70 -32.45 2.62
N VAL A 292 -2.84 -31.88 2.24
CA VAL A 292 -2.89 -30.52 1.69
C VAL A 292 -2.36 -29.49 2.70
N VAL A 293 -2.83 -29.56 3.95
CA VAL A 293 -2.39 -28.63 5.00
C VAL A 293 -0.91 -28.82 5.32
N PHE A 294 -0.43 -30.06 5.34
CA PHE A 294 0.98 -30.34 5.58
C PHE A 294 1.87 -29.76 4.48
N VAL A 295 1.51 -29.93 3.20
CA VAL A 295 2.25 -29.35 2.07
C VAL A 295 2.26 -27.83 2.14
N ALA A 296 1.12 -27.21 2.48
CA ALA A 296 1.01 -25.77 2.67
C ALA A 296 1.91 -25.27 3.81
N ALA A 297 1.84 -25.91 4.99
CA ALA A 297 2.62 -25.57 6.17
C ALA A 297 4.14 -25.76 5.95
N ARG A 298 4.52 -26.75 5.14
CA ARG A 298 5.91 -26.98 4.75
C ARG A 298 6.45 -25.85 3.87
N ASN A 299 5.63 -25.31 2.97
CA ASN A 299 6.01 -24.16 2.14
C ASN A 299 6.05 -22.87 2.97
N ASP A 300 5.01 -22.61 3.76
CA ASP A 300 4.91 -21.47 4.67
C ASP A 300 4.18 -21.88 5.96
N GLY A 301 4.88 -21.87 7.09
CA GLY A 301 4.33 -22.27 8.39
C GLY A 301 3.12 -21.43 8.82
N ALA A 302 3.01 -20.18 8.36
CA ALA A 302 1.86 -19.32 8.64
C ALA A 302 0.57 -19.85 7.98
N ALA A 303 0.66 -20.78 7.02
CA ALA A 303 -0.50 -21.43 6.42
C ALA A 303 -1.32 -22.24 7.44
N LEU A 304 -0.73 -22.69 8.55
CA LEU A 304 -1.43 -23.46 9.59
C LEU A 304 -2.64 -22.70 10.17
N LYS A 305 -2.60 -21.37 10.18
CA LYS A 305 -3.74 -20.54 10.64
C LYS A 305 -5.01 -20.74 9.80
N PHE A 306 -4.87 -21.24 8.57
CA PHE A 306 -5.98 -21.52 7.65
C PHE A 306 -6.48 -22.97 7.70
N ALA A 307 -5.76 -23.86 8.38
CA ALA A 307 -6.20 -25.22 8.60
C ALA A 307 -7.52 -25.26 9.38
N SER A 308 -8.25 -26.37 9.29
CA SER A 308 -9.45 -26.56 10.09
C SER A 308 -9.11 -26.54 11.58
N HIS A 309 -10.04 -26.09 12.41
CA HIS A 309 -9.89 -26.13 13.88
C HIS A 309 -9.60 -27.56 14.39
N LYS A 310 -10.08 -28.60 13.68
CA LYS A 310 -9.78 -29.99 14.01
C LYS A 310 -8.29 -30.30 13.84
N LEU A 311 -7.67 -29.90 12.72
CA LEU A 311 -6.25 -30.14 12.47
C LEU A 311 -5.35 -29.22 13.29
N GLN A 312 -5.77 -27.98 13.51
CA GLN A 312 -5.02 -27.06 14.39
C GLN A 312 -4.87 -27.65 15.79
N LYS A 313 -5.86 -28.41 16.28
CA LYS A 313 -5.83 -29.07 17.60
C LYS A 313 -5.33 -30.52 17.59
N ASP A 314 -4.99 -31.07 16.42
CA ASP A 314 -4.53 -32.45 16.28
C ASP A 314 -3.04 -32.54 16.63
N LYS A 315 -2.75 -32.96 17.87
CA LYS A 315 -1.39 -33.04 18.40
C LYS A 315 -0.46 -33.91 17.56
N ASP A 316 -0.94 -35.03 17.01
CA ASP A 316 -0.11 -35.91 16.19
C ASP A 316 0.23 -35.26 14.84
N PHE A 317 -0.74 -34.55 14.26
CA PHE A 317 -0.51 -33.76 13.05
C PHE A 317 0.49 -32.62 13.29
N ILE A 318 0.32 -31.87 14.38
CA ILE A 318 1.25 -30.78 14.76
C ILE A 318 2.65 -31.32 15.07
N LEU A 319 2.75 -32.47 15.73
CA LEU A 319 4.05 -33.10 15.96
C LEU A 319 4.76 -33.42 14.64
N ALA A 320 4.03 -33.96 13.66
CA ALA A 320 4.58 -34.25 12.34
C ALA A 320 5.06 -32.97 11.62
N THR A 321 4.34 -31.85 11.73
CA THR A 321 4.79 -30.58 11.11
C THR A 321 6.05 -30.04 11.79
N LEU A 322 6.12 -30.06 13.12
CA LEU A 322 7.28 -29.60 13.90
C LEU A 322 8.55 -30.43 13.64
N GLN A 323 8.41 -31.74 13.40
CA GLN A 323 9.54 -32.61 13.02
C GLN A 323 10.16 -32.23 11.67
N HIS A 324 9.40 -31.58 10.78
CA HIS A 324 9.91 -31.11 9.49
C HIS A 324 10.49 -29.69 9.57
N ASN A 325 9.92 -28.81 10.38
CA ASN A 325 10.47 -27.48 10.66
C ASN A 325 10.05 -27.02 12.05
N GLY A 326 10.98 -27.03 13.00
CA GLY A 326 10.73 -26.66 14.39
C GLY A 326 10.30 -25.20 14.58
N LEU A 327 10.67 -24.31 13.64
CA LEU A 327 10.27 -22.90 13.70
C LEU A 327 8.76 -22.70 13.48
N MET A 328 8.04 -23.73 12.99
CA MET A 328 6.57 -23.65 12.88
C MET A 328 5.87 -23.45 14.22
N LEU A 329 6.55 -23.70 15.36
CA LEU A 329 6.05 -23.45 16.70
C LEU A 329 5.54 -22.00 16.88
N GLU A 330 6.13 -21.03 16.17
CA GLU A 330 5.70 -19.62 16.14
C GLU A 330 4.22 -19.45 15.75
N TYR A 331 3.71 -20.29 14.85
CA TYR A 331 2.37 -20.16 14.27
C TYR A 331 1.30 -20.99 14.97
N LEU A 332 1.69 -21.73 16.01
CA LEU A 332 0.78 -22.54 16.80
C LEU A 332 0.12 -21.72 17.91
N SER A 333 -0.98 -22.22 18.46
CA SER A 333 -1.63 -21.61 19.62
C SER A 333 -0.73 -21.67 20.86
N GLU A 334 -0.96 -20.75 21.80
CA GLU A 334 -0.24 -20.70 23.08
C GLU A 334 -0.29 -22.06 23.82
N ASP A 335 -1.42 -22.77 23.76
CA ASP A 335 -1.55 -24.12 24.34
C ASP A 335 -0.45 -25.10 23.87
N PHE A 336 -0.02 -25.02 22.59
CA PHE A 336 1.04 -25.88 22.04
C PHE A 336 2.44 -25.30 22.25
N GLN A 337 2.56 -23.98 22.33
CA GLN A 337 3.79 -23.32 22.78
C GLN A 337 4.09 -23.59 24.27
N ASN A 338 3.08 -24.05 25.01
CA ASN A 338 3.17 -24.50 26.41
C ASN A 338 3.26 -26.03 26.56
N ASP A 339 3.15 -26.79 25.46
CA ASP A 339 3.25 -28.24 25.53
C ASP A 339 4.73 -28.67 25.51
N LYS A 340 5.26 -29.10 26.67
CA LYS A 340 6.65 -29.54 26.84
C LYS A 340 7.09 -30.55 25.77
N SER A 341 6.22 -31.48 25.36
CA SER A 341 6.57 -32.52 24.40
C SER A 341 6.71 -31.99 22.96
N LEU A 342 5.83 -31.06 22.56
CA LEU A 342 5.88 -30.43 21.24
C LEU A 342 7.02 -29.43 21.15
N VAL A 343 7.21 -28.61 22.19
CA VAL A 343 8.33 -27.67 22.27
C VAL A 343 9.66 -28.41 22.22
N LEU A 344 9.80 -29.51 22.96
CA LEU A 344 11.01 -30.33 22.91
C LEU A 344 11.24 -30.89 21.50
N ALA A 345 10.20 -31.42 20.85
CA ALA A 345 10.33 -31.92 19.47
C ALA A 345 10.76 -30.82 18.49
N ALA A 346 10.14 -29.64 18.59
CA ALA A 346 10.47 -28.47 17.77
C ALA A 346 11.91 -27.99 18.00
N ALA A 347 12.31 -27.85 19.27
CA ALA A 347 13.62 -27.35 19.66
C ALA A 347 14.75 -28.35 19.38
N LEU A 348 14.48 -29.66 19.45
CA LEU A 348 15.45 -30.69 19.03
C LEU A 348 15.64 -30.70 17.51
N GLN A 349 14.61 -30.36 16.74
CA GLN A 349 14.71 -30.19 15.28
C GLN A 349 15.47 -28.91 14.93
N ASN A 350 15.12 -27.79 15.56
CA ASN A 350 15.80 -26.51 15.43
C ASN A 350 15.81 -25.78 16.78
N GLY A 351 16.99 -25.71 17.41
CA GLY A 351 17.17 -25.10 18.74
C GLY A 351 16.67 -23.66 18.88
N LEU A 352 16.56 -22.89 17.79
CA LEU A 352 16.01 -21.54 17.82
C LEU A 352 14.50 -21.51 18.07
N ALA A 353 13.80 -22.64 17.88
CA ALA A 353 12.38 -22.76 18.18
C ALA A 353 12.06 -22.52 19.66
N LEU A 354 13.04 -22.70 20.56
CA LEU A 354 12.89 -22.42 21.99
C LEU A 354 12.44 -20.97 22.26
N LYS A 355 12.76 -20.03 21.37
CA LYS A 355 12.28 -18.64 21.40
C LYS A 355 10.75 -18.52 21.51
N TYR A 356 10.03 -19.46 20.90
CA TYR A 356 8.57 -19.45 20.83
C TYR A 356 7.90 -20.28 21.91
N ALA A 357 8.67 -20.96 22.78
CA ALA A 357 8.14 -21.61 23.96
C ALA A 357 7.72 -20.57 25.00
N SER A 358 6.83 -20.93 25.92
CA SER A 358 6.55 -20.05 27.06
C SER A 358 7.75 -19.85 27.97
N GLN A 359 7.67 -18.76 28.74
CA GLN A 359 8.67 -18.43 29.75
C GLN A 359 8.88 -19.56 30.76
N GLU A 360 7.84 -20.32 31.10
CA GLU A 360 7.93 -21.49 31.97
C GLU A 360 8.84 -22.56 31.37
N LEU A 361 8.62 -22.93 30.11
CA LEU A 361 9.44 -23.93 29.41
C LEU A 361 10.84 -23.43 29.04
N GLN A 362 11.00 -22.13 28.81
CA GLN A 362 12.33 -21.50 28.69
C GLN A 362 13.12 -21.51 30.00
N ASN A 363 12.46 -21.69 31.15
CA ASN A 363 13.08 -21.88 32.46
C ASN A 363 13.14 -23.36 32.89
N ASP A 364 12.57 -24.29 32.11
CA ASP A 364 12.63 -25.72 32.41
C ASP A 364 14.05 -26.23 32.14
N LYS A 365 14.81 -26.45 33.22
CA LYS A 365 16.20 -26.90 33.17
C LYS A 365 16.37 -28.17 32.33
N GLU A 366 15.49 -29.16 32.49
CA GLU A 366 15.63 -30.44 31.78
C GLU A 366 15.42 -30.28 30.29
N LEU A 367 14.38 -29.53 29.90
CA LEU A 367 14.08 -29.24 28.50
C LEU A 367 15.23 -28.47 27.86
N VAL A 368 15.64 -27.35 28.46
CA VAL A 368 16.69 -26.49 27.92
C VAL A 368 18.01 -27.24 27.86
N GLN A 369 18.38 -27.99 28.90
CA GLN A 369 19.59 -28.80 28.91
C GLN A 369 19.59 -29.84 27.78
N GLY A 370 18.45 -30.52 27.54
CA GLY A 370 18.30 -31.45 26.42
C GLY A 370 18.48 -30.80 25.05
N VAL A 371 17.95 -29.59 24.87
CA VAL A 371 18.04 -28.82 23.62
C VAL A 371 19.47 -28.32 23.38
N VAL A 372 20.12 -27.71 24.38
CA VAL A 372 21.47 -27.14 24.21
C VAL A 372 22.54 -28.20 23.94
N LEU A 373 22.32 -29.44 24.39
CA LEU A 373 23.18 -30.58 24.04
C LEU A 373 23.14 -30.93 22.55
N LYS A 374 22.07 -30.56 21.83
CA LYS A 374 21.95 -30.73 20.36
C LYS A 374 22.27 -29.45 19.61
N ASN A 375 21.95 -28.28 20.16
CA ASN A 375 22.27 -26.97 19.61
C ASN A 375 22.56 -25.95 20.72
N GLY A 376 23.83 -25.71 21.01
CA GLY A 376 24.28 -24.83 22.10
C GLY A 376 23.84 -23.37 21.95
N LEU A 377 23.51 -22.92 20.73
CA LEU A 377 23.00 -21.56 20.49
C LEU A 377 21.57 -21.36 20.98
N ALA A 378 20.82 -22.45 21.23
CA ALA A 378 19.47 -22.37 21.81
C ALA A 378 19.48 -21.68 23.19
N LEU A 379 20.63 -21.67 23.86
CA LEU A 379 20.83 -20.99 25.14
C LEU A 379 20.46 -19.49 25.09
N GLU A 380 20.53 -18.84 23.92
CA GLU A 380 20.06 -17.47 23.73
C GLU A 380 18.66 -17.22 24.28
N PHE A 381 17.78 -18.22 24.11
CA PHE A 381 16.36 -18.15 24.44
C PHE A 381 16.01 -18.83 25.76
N ALA A 382 17.00 -19.31 26.50
CA ALA A 382 16.77 -19.77 27.87
C ALA A 382 16.51 -18.57 28.79
N SER A 383 15.92 -18.83 29.96
CA SER A 383 15.78 -17.83 31.01
C SER A 383 17.13 -17.30 31.51
N GLU A 384 17.14 -16.11 32.08
CA GLU A 384 18.34 -15.54 32.72
C GLU A 384 18.83 -16.41 33.91
N GLU A 385 17.92 -17.10 34.59
CA GLU A 385 18.26 -18.06 35.65
C GLU A 385 19.11 -19.22 35.10
N LEU A 386 18.71 -19.81 33.97
CA LEU A 386 19.46 -20.89 33.34
C LEU A 386 20.74 -20.39 32.66
N LYS A 387 20.78 -19.14 32.19
CA LYS A 387 22.01 -18.49 31.71
C LYS A 387 23.01 -18.22 32.84
N ASN A 388 22.57 -18.23 34.09
CA ASN A 388 23.42 -18.19 35.28
C ASN A 388 23.66 -19.58 35.90
N ASN A 389 23.24 -20.66 35.23
CA ASN A 389 23.47 -22.02 35.70
C ASN A 389 24.73 -22.63 35.05
N ALA A 390 25.78 -22.85 35.85
CA ALA A 390 27.07 -23.35 35.37
C ALA A 390 26.97 -24.68 34.59
N GLU A 391 26.09 -25.60 35.00
CA GLU A 391 25.92 -26.89 34.31
C GLU A 391 25.30 -26.72 32.92
N VAL A 392 24.28 -25.86 32.80
CA VAL A 392 23.61 -25.58 31.52
C VAL A 392 24.54 -24.82 30.57
N ILE A 393 25.25 -23.82 31.08
CA ILE A 393 26.26 -23.07 30.31
C ILE A 393 27.36 -24.00 29.82
N LEU A 394 27.90 -24.85 30.70
CA LEU A 394 28.93 -25.79 30.32
C LEU A 394 28.43 -26.77 29.24
N ALA A 395 27.22 -27.31 29.39
CA ALA A 395 26.63 -28.18 28.38
C ALA A 395 26.48 -27.49 27.01
N ALA A 396 25.94 -26.26 27.00
CA ALA A 396 25.75 -25.47 25.78
C ALA A 396 27.09 -25.09 25.12
N ALA A 397 28.04 -24.59 25.91
CA ALA A 397 29.34 -24.14 25.42
C ALA A 397 30.26 -25.29 25.01
N MET A 398 30.10 -26.48 25.60
CA MET A 398 30.77 -27.71 25.16
C MET A 398 30.22 -28.23 23.83
N GLN A 399 28.96 -27.94 23.51
CA GLN A 399 28.37 -28.22 22.21
C GLN A 399 28.83 -27.16 21.17
N ASN A 400 28.77 -25.88 21.52
CA ASN A 400 29.21 -24.76 20.68
C ASN A 400 29.78 -23.62 21.53
N GLY A 401 31.08 -23.35 21.41
CA GLY A 401 31.79 -22.32 22.19
C GLY A 401 31.23 -20.89 22.10
N LEU A 402 30.43 -20.57 21.06
CA LEU A 402 29.73 -19.29 20.95
C LEU A 402 28.71 -19.09 22.07
N ALA A 403 28.19 -20.19 22.65
CA ALA A 403 27.17 -20.14 23.69
C ALA A 403 27.64 -19.41 24.96
N LEU A 404 28.96 -19.35 25.21
CA LEU A 404 29.53 -18.61 26.33
C LEU A 404 29.12 -17.12 26.32
N LYS A 405 28.86 -16.53 25.14
CA LYS A 405 28.41 -15.14 25.02
C LYS A 405 27.06 -14.87 25.69
N TYR A 406 26.24 -15.90 25.89
CA TYR A 406 24.95 -15.80 26.54
C TYR A 406 25.00 -16.12 28.04
N ALA A 407 26.13 -16.58 28.56
CA ALA A 407 26.30 -16.80 29.98
C ALA A 407 26.26 -15.47 30.75
N SER A 408 25.84 -15.52 32.01
CA SER A 408 25.89 -14.36 32.90
C SER A 408 27.32 -13.81 33.05
N PRO A 409 27.49 -12.50 33.33
CA PRO A 409 28.82 -11.91 33.56
C PRO A 409 29.63 -12.65 34.65
N GLU A 410 28.95 -13.17 35.67
CA GLU A 410 29.56 -13.95 36.74
C GLU A 410 30.19 -15.25 36.20
N LEU A 411 29.48 -15.96 35.33
CA LEU A 411 29.99 -17.20 34.71
C LEU A 411 31.01 -16.93 33.61
N GLN A 412 30.90 -15.82 32.88
CA GLN A 412 31.95 -15.37 31.95
C GLN A 412 33.24 -15.00 32.68
N ASN A 413 33.19 -14.72 33.98
CA ASN A 413 34.34 -14.49 34.85
C ASN A 413 34.74 -15.72 35.68
N ASN A 414 34.05 -16.85 35.54
CA ASN A 414 34.38 -18.08 36.25
C ASN A 414 35.57 -18.77 35.57
N LYS A 415 36.75 -18.68 36.18
CA LYS A 415 38.01 -19.22 35.63
C LYS A 415 37.92 -20.71 35.32
N GLU A 416 37.33 -21.53 36.20
CA GLU A 416 37.23 -22.98 35.99
C GLU A 416 36.35 -23.32 34.79
N LEU A 417 35.16 -22.71 34.71
CA LEU A 417 34.23 -22.93 33.60
C LEU A 417 34.83 -22.45 32.27
N VAL A 418 35.40 -21.24 32.23
CA VAL A 418 35.99 -20.68 31.01
C VAL A 418 37.19 -21.50 30.57
N LEU A 419 38.04 -21.98 31.50
CA LEU A 419 39.17 -22.86 31.17
C LEU A 419 38.71 -24.12 30.43
N LEU A 420 37.67 -24.80 30.92
CA LEU A 420 37.12 -25.98 30.25
C LEU A 420 36.63 -25.65 28.83
N ILE A 421 35.99 -24.50 28.64
CA ILE A 421 35.47 -24.07 27.33
C ILE A 421 36.58 -23.72 26.36
N VAL A 422 37.55 -22.89 26.76
CA VAL A 422 38.61 -22.44 25.85
C VAL A 422 39.62 -23.53 25.51
N GLN A 423 39.78 -24.55 26.36
CA GLN A 423 40.56 -25.74 26.03
C GLN A 423 39.99 -26.49 24.82
N LYS A 424 38.66 -26.50 24.66
CA LYS A 424 38.01 -27.13 23.50
C LYS A 424 37.82 -26.14 22.34
N PHE A 425 37.44 -24.91 22.64
CA PHE A 425 37.13 -23.86 21.68
C PHE A 425 37.88 -22.58 22.02
N GLY A 426 39.16 -22.50 21.64
CA GLY A 426 40.02 -21.38 22.02
C GLY A 426 39.44 -20.01 21.67
N TRP A 427 38.68 -19.88 20.57
CA TRP A 427 38.08 -18.61 20.14
C TRP A 427 36.92 -18.14 21.03
N ALA A 428 36.39 -19.00 21.92
CA ALA A 428 35.40 -18.62 22.92
C ALA A 428 35.97 -17.62 23.94
N LEU A 429 37.30 -17.50 24.05
CA LEU A 429 37.98 -16.49 24.88
C LEU A 429 37.48 -15.06 24.64
N GLN A 430 37.00 -14.76 23.44
CA GLN A 430 36.45 -13.43 23.11
C GLN A 430 35.23 -13.04 23.95
N TYR A 431 34.53 -14.02 24.52
CA TYR A 431 33.34 -13.86 25.37
C TYR A 431 33.61 -14.06 26.85
N ALA A 432 34.86 -14.36 27.24
CA ALA A 432 35.26 -14.33 28.63
C ALA A 432 35.36 -12.88 29.13
N SER A 433 35.30 -12.71 30.45
CA SER A 433 35.51 -11.41 31.08
C SER A 433 36.86 -10.78 30.70
N LEU A 434 36.98 -9.46 30.82
CA LEU A 434 38.24 -8.76 30.60
C LEU A 434 39.36 -9.23 31.55
N ASP A 435 38.98 -9.63 32.77
CA ASP A 435 39.91 -10.15 33.77
C ASP A 435 40.50 -11.49 33.31
N LEU A 436 39.67 -12.43 32.86
CA LEU A 436 40.14 -13.73 32.36
C LEU A 436 40.87 -13.61 31.01
N ARG A 437 40.53 -12.62 30.19
CA ARG A 437 41.31 -12.28 28.97
C ARG A 437 42.68 -11.68 29.30
N SER A 438 42.90 -11.29 30.55
CA SER A 438 44.18 -10.83 31.09
C SER A 438 44.88 -11.89 31.97
N ASP A 439 44.25 -13.04 32.20
CA ASP A 439 44.81 -14.17 32.92
C ASP A 439 45.66 -15.02 31.95
N LYS A 440 46.96 -15.14 32.27
CA LYS A 440 47.92 -15.83 31.40
C LYS A 440 47.59 -17.32 31.23
N ASP A 441 47.08 -17.99 32.27
CA ASP A 441 46.77 -19.42 32.21
C ASP A 441 45.60 -19.68 31.26
N VAL A 442 44.56 -18.85 31.35
CA VAL A 442 43.36 -18.96 30.51
C VAL A 442 43.70 -18.67 29.04
N VAL A 443 44.48 -17.62 28.79
CA VAL A 443 44.89 -17.23 27.44
C VAL A 443 45.84 -18.28 26.85
N LEU A 444 46.78 -18.82 27.63
CA LEU A 444 47.67 -19.89 27.18
C LEU A 444 46.89 -21.15 26.80
N ALA A 445 45.91 -21.54 27.63
CA ALA A 445 45.02 -22.67 27.31
C ALA A 445 44.24 -22.43 26.00
N ALA A 446 43.73 -21.23 25.78
CA ALA A 446 43.01 -20.87 24.56
C ALA A 446 43.92 -20.88 23.30
N VAL A 447 45.12 -20.28 23.39
CA VAL A 447 46.07 -20.14 22.28
C VAL A 447 46.67 -21.50 21.90
N LYS A 448 46.92 -22.38 22.87
CA LYS A 448 47.46 -23.73 22.63
C LYS A 448 46.58 -24.56 21.70
N HIS A 449 45.26 -24.38 21.77
CA HIS A 449 44.31 -25.10 20.93
C HIS A 449 43.86 -24.30 19.69
N PHE A 450 43.91 -22.97 19.74
CA PHE A 450 43.59 -22.11 18.62
C PHE A 450 44.48 -20.87 18.63
N SER A 451 45.57 -20.90 17.86
CA SER A 451 46.62 -19.86 17.86
C SER A 451 46.09 -18.44 17.65
N GLN A 452 45.09 -18.28 16.78
CA GLN A 452 44.45 -16.98 16.51
C GLN A 452 43.68 -16.39 17.70
N SER A 453 43.45 -17.14 18.78
CA SER A 453 42.78 -16.65 19.99
C SER A 453 43.56 -15.57 20.72
N ILE A 454 44.87 -15.46 20.47
CA ILE A 454 45.71 -14.42 21.08
C ILE A 454 45.16 -13.01 20.81
N LYS A 455 44.51 -12.78 19.67
CA LYS A 455 43.89 -11.49 19.33
C LYS A 455 42.79 -11.06 20.30
N TYR A 456 42.22 -12.01 21.04
CA TYR A 456 41.22 -11.76 22.07
C TYR A 456 41.85 -11.52 23.44
N ALA A 457 43.11 -11.83 23.67
CA ALA A 457 43.79 -11.53 24.93
C ALA A 457 43.90 -10.02 25.18
N SER A 458 44.22 -9.63 26.40
CA SER A 458 44.55 -8.24 26.72
C SER A 458 45.76 -7.75 25.92
N HIS A 459 45.85 -6.44 25.68
CA HIS A 459 46.96 -5.86 24.91
C HIS A 459 48.35 -6.17 25.51
N LYS A 460 48.43 -6.38 26.83
CA LYS A 460 49.67 -6.83 27.50
C LYS A 460 50.06 -8.24 27.06
N LEU A 461 49.12 -9.18 27.11
CA LEU A 461 49.37 -10.59 26.77
C LEU A 461 49.53 -10.82 25.26
N GLN A 462 48.95 -9.97 24.41
CA GLN A 462 49.20 -9.99 22.97
C GLN A 462 50.68 -9.71 22.61
N LYS A 463 51.45 -9.10 23.52
CA LYS A 463 52.88 -8.80 23.37
C LYS A 463 53.78 -9.77 24.14
N ASP A 464 53.20 -10.76 24.84
CA ASP A 464 53.94 -11.76 25.58
C ASP A 464 54.64 -12.71 24.59
N MET A 465 55.96 -12.84 24.71
CA MET A 465 56.80 -13.60 23.77
C MET A 465 56.41 -15.07 23.71
N GLU A 466 56.06 -15.68 24.84
CA GLU A 466 55.68 -17.10 24.92
C GLU A 466 54.36 -17.35 24.18
N LEU A 467 53.37 -16.46 24.37
CA LEU A 467 52.09 -16.55 23.66
C LEU A 467 52.24 -16.25 22.17
N ILE A 468 53.11 -15.31 21.79
CA ILE A 468 53.40 -15.01 20.38
C ILE A 468 54.03 -16.21 19.69
N GLU A 469 55.03 -16.85 20.30
CA GLU A 469 55.67 -18.05 19.75
C GLU A 469 54.66 -19.19 19.59
N LEU A 470 53.83 -19.43 20.62
CA LEU A 470 52.77 -20.43 20.58
C LEU A 470 51.67 -20.11 19.55
N SER A 471 51.43 -18.83 19.25
CA SER A 471 50.46 -18.42 18.23
C SER A 471 50.97 -18.53 16.78
N ARG A 472 52.26 -18.78 16.59
CA ARG A 472 52.92 -18.92 15.28
C ARG A 472 53.12 -20.38 14.87
N SER A 473 53.09 -21.30 15.83
CA SER A 473 52.97 -22.75 15.62
C SER A 473 51.54 -23.14 15.27
#